data_AF-A0A5C6AXJ8-F1
#
_entry.id   AF-A0A5C6AXJ8-F1
#
_cell.length_a   1.000
_cell.length_b   1.000
_cell.length_c   1.000
_cell.angle_alpha   90.00
_cell.angle_beta   90.00
_cell.angle_gamma   90.00
#
_symmetry.space_group_name_H-M   'P 1'
#
loop_
_entity.id
_entity.type
_entity.pdbx_description
1 polymer ?
#
loop_
_entity_poly.entity_id
_entity_poly.type
_entity_poly.pdbx_seq_one_letter_code
_entity_poly.pdbx_strand_id
1 'polypeptide(L)' 'MEQHELIRRMVLVDGLSQRDVARRLGHSRNSVAKALQSAAPEGYSRDAARKRPKLDPFVPQGRGEPV' A
#
# COMPACT_ATOMS: atom_id res chain seq x y z
N MET A 1 -9.55 4.69 2.33
CA MET A 1 -10.00 3.33 2.00
C MET A 1 -10.87 3.36 0.73
N GLU A 2 -11.80 4.31 0.64
CA GLU A 2 -12.72 4.58 -0.50
C GLU A 2 -12.12 4.56 -1.92
N GLN A 3 -10.93 5.14 -2.13
CA GLN A 3 -10.43 5.39 -3.49
C GLN A 3 -10.06 4.12 -4.26
N HIS A 4 -9.49 3.12 -3.58
CA HIS A 4 -9.09 1.87 -4.24
C HIS A 4 -10.31 1.03 -4.63
N GLU A 5 -11.38 1.08 -3.82
CA GLU A 5 -12.63 0.40 -4.13
C GLU A 5 -13.31 1.02 -5.34
N LEU A 6 -13.34 2.36 -5.42
CA LEU A 6 -13.82 3.06 -6.60
C LEU A 6 -13.02 2.68 -7.86
N ILE A 7 -11.68 2.62 -7.75
CA ILE A 7 -10.82 2.17 -8.85
C ILE A 7 -11.20 0.75 -9.30
N ARG A 8 -11.37 -0.19 -8.35
CA ARG A 8 -11.74 -1.58 -8.66
C ARG A 8 -13.10 -1.65 -9.33
N ARG A 9 -14.11 -0.93 -8.83
CA ARG A 9 -15.43 -0.86 -9.45
C ARG A 9 -15.34 -0.36 -10.89
N MET A 10 -14.65 0.76 -11.12
CA MET A 10 -14.54 1.36 -12.45
C MET A 10 -13.87 0.43 -13.47
N VAL A 11 -12.88 -0.36 -13.05
CA VAL A 11 -12.17 -1.27 -13.96
C VAL A 11 -12.89 -2.62 -14.09
N LEU A 12 -13.28 -3.25 -12.98
CA LEU A 12 -13.81 -4.62 -12.95
C LEU A 12 -15.31 -4.69 -13.21
N VAL A 13 -16.07 -3.66 -12.83
CA VAL A 13 -17.53 -3.60 -13.00
C VAL A 13 -17.89 -2.75 -14.21
N ASP A 14 -17.35 -1.54 -14.30
CA ASP A 14 -17.69 -0.61 -15.40
C ASP A 14 -16.85 -0.86 -16.68
N GLY A 15 -15.88 -1.79 -16.64
CA GLY A 15 -15.08 -2.20 -17.81
C GLY A 15 -14.12 -1.14 -18.35
N LEU A 16 -13.85 -0.07 -17.59
CA LEU A 16 -12.98 1.01 -18.03
C LEU A 16 -11.52 0.59 -18.03
N SER A 17 -10.74 1.10 -18.99
CA SER A 17 -9.30 0.87 -18.99
C SER A 17 -8.63 1.53 -17.79
N GLN A 18 -7.56 0.92 -17.27
CA GLN A 18 -6.78 1.51 -16.19
C GLN A 18 -6.27 2.92 -16.52
N ARG A 19 -6.03 3.21 -17.81
CA ARG A 19 -5.60 4.52 -18.30
C ARG A 19 -6.70 5.56 -18.18
N ASP A 20 -7.94 5.20 -18.49
CA ASP A 20 -9.08 6.11 -18.40
C ASP A 20 -9.43 6.38 -16.95
N VAL A 21 -9.38 5.36 -16.10
CA VAL A 21 -9.58 5.51 -14.65
C VAL A 21 -8.50 6.40 -14.03
N ALA A 22 -7.23 6.19 -14.40
CA ALA A 22 -6.12 7.05 -13.97
C ALA A 22 -6.33 8.52 -14.37
N ARG A 23 -6.77 8.78 -15.61
CA ARG A 23 -7.08 10.14 -16.08
C ARG A 23 -8.25 10.78 -15.34
N ARG A 24 -9.34 10.04 -15.15
CA ARG A 24 -10.56 10.53 -14.50
C ARG A 24 -10.33 10.86 -13.03
N LEU A 25 -9.56 10.03 -12.33
CA LEU A 25 -9.33 10.16 -10.90
C LEU A 25 -8.05 10.94 -10.54
N GLY A 26 -7.27 11.38 -11.55
CA GLY A 26 -6.01 12.08 -11.33
C GLY A 26 -4.92 11.21 -10.69
N HIS A 27 -5.02 9.89 -10.78
CA HIS A 27 -4.04 8.96 -10.19
C HIS A 27 -2.98 8.54 -11.20
N SER A 28 -1.82 8.14 -10.70
CA SER A 28 -0.85 7.44 -11.53
C SER A 28 -1.37 6.07 -11.94
N ARG A 29 -0.98 5.60 -13.14
CA ARG A 29 -1.28 4.22 -13.58
C ARG A 29 -0.78 3.17 -12.58
N ASN A 30 0.33 3.45 -11.88
CA ASN A 30 0.88 2.56 -10.86
C ASN A 30 -0.02 2.47 -9.62
N SER A 31 -0.64 3.58 -9.20
CA SER A 31 -1.64 3.56 -8.11
C SER A 31 -2.87 2.76 -8.50
N VAL A 32 -3.34 2.90 -9.75
CA VAL A 32 -4.47 2.12 -10.26
C VAL A 32 -4.12 0.63 -10.30
N ALA A 33 -2.94 0.26 -10.81
CA ALA A 33 -2.47 -1.12 -10.82
C ALA A 33 -2.36 -1.71 -9.41
N LYS A 34 -1.83 -0.96 -8.44
CA LYS A 34 -1.77 -1.38 -7.03
C LYS A 34 -3.16 -1.56 -6.42
N ALA A 35 -4.08 -0.64 -6.68
CA ALA A 35 -5.45 -0.76 -6.21
C ALA A 35 -6.13 -2.02 -6.76
N LEU A 36 -5.79 -2.47 -7.97
CA LEU A 36 -6.32 -3.71 -8.54
C LEU A 36 -5.67 -4.98 -7.98
N GLN A 37 -4.40 -4.92 -7.57
CA GLN A 37 -3.65 -6.08 -7.06
C GLN A 37 -4.02 -6.43 -5.63
N SER A 38 -4.23 -5.43 -4.78
CA SER A 38 -4.54 -5.65 -3.36
C SER A 38 -6.04 -5.48 -3.16
N ALA A 39 -6.73 -6.35 -2.41
CA ALA A 39 -8.16 -6.16 -2.07
C ALA A 39 -8.34 -5.17 -0.90
N ALA A 40 -7.48 -5.26 0.10
CA ALA A 40 -7.30 -4.24 1.12
C ALA A 40 -6.23 -3.25 0.65
N PRO A 41 -6.34 -1.94 0.91
CA PRO A 41 -5.15 -1.08 0.86
C PRO A 41 -4.18 -1.67 1.88
N GLU A 42 -3.10 -2.27 1.39
CA GLU A 42 -2.04 -2.84 2.23
C GLU A 42 -1.67 -1.78 3.25
N GLY A 43 -1.96 -2.04 4.53
CA GLY A 43 -1.68 -1.10 5.59
C GLY A 43 -0.18 -0.96 5.71
N TYR A 44 0.41 0.11 5.14
CA TYR A 44 1.81 0.56 5.27
C TYR A 44 2.84 -0.55 5.55
N SER A 45 2.72 -1.69 4.89
CA SER A 45 3.57 -2.84 5.14
C SER A 45 4.57 -2.89 4.00
N ARG A 46 5.85 -2.96 4.35
CA ARG A 46 6.90 -3.23 3.37
C ARG A 46 7.08 -4.74 3.35
N ASP A 47 7.03 -5.34 2.17
CA ASP A 47 7.31 -6.78 1.98
C ASP A 47 8.73 -7.16 2.42
N ALA A 48 9.65 -6.19 2.40
CA ALA A 48 11.04 -6.41 2.75
C ALA A 48 11.56 -5.35 3.73
N ALA A 49 12.49 -5.77 4.59
CA ALA A 49 13.28 -4.87 5.40
C ALA A 49 14.04 -3.87 4.51
N ARG A 50 14.25 -2.65 5.03
CA ARG A 50 14.96 -1.61 4.28
C ARG A 50 16.42 -2.05 4.08
N LYS A 51 16.88 -2.15 2.83
CA LYS A 51 18.25 -2.58 2.46
C LYS A 51 19.37 -1.78 3.15
N ARG A 52 19.09 -0.53 3.51
CA ARG A 52 19.99 0.36 4.28
C ARG A 52 19.16 1.09 5.33
N PRO A 53 18.93 0.47 6.51
CA PRO A 53 18.21 1.13 7.58
C PRO A 53 19.06 2.29 8.10
N LYS A 54 18.42 3.44 8.38
CA LYS A 54 19.10 4.61 8.95
C LYS A 54 19.31 4.49 10.46
N LEU A 55 18.65 3.50 11.07
CA LEU A 55 18.66 3.20 12.49
C LEU A 55 19.16 1.76 12.65
N ASP A 56 19.99 1.54 13.66
CA ASP A 56 20.36 0.20 14.10
C ASP A 56 19.15 -0.55 14.66
N PRO A 57 19.22 -1.90 14.74
CA PRO A 57 18.19 -2.70 15.39
C PRO A 57 17.88 -2.19 16.80
N PHE A 58 16.59 -2.21 17.17
CA PHE A 58 16.16 -1.74 18.48
C PHE A 58 16.78 -2.60 19.59
N VAL A 59 17.51 -1.95 20.51
CA VAL A 59 18.00 -2.59 21.74
C VAL A 59 17.03 -2.23 22.86
N PRO A 60 16.21 -3.18 23.35
CA PRO A 60 15.36 -2.93 24.52
C PRO A 60 16.23 -2.64 25.73
N GLN A 61 16.09 -1.44 26.30
CA GLN A 61 16.68 -1.11 27.60
C GLN A 61 15.88 -1.87 28.66
N GLY A 62 16.58 -2.71 29.44
CA GLY A 62 15.98 -3.69 30.34
C GLY A 62 14.89 -3.12 31.25
N ARG A 63 13.72 -3.75 31.22
CA ARG A 63 12.86 -3.77 32.41
C ARG A 63 13.54 -4.75 33.35
N GLY A 64 14.14 -4.24 34.43
CA GLY A 64 14.92 -5.05 35.37
C GLY A 64 14.15 -6.27 35.84
N GLU A 65 14.73 -7.46 35.64
CA GLU A 65 14.38 -8.64 36.43
C GLU A 65 15.41 -8.73 37.57
N PRO A 66 14.98 -8.77 38.83
CA PRO A 66 15.88 -9.03 39.93
C PRO A 66 16.20 -10.53 39.95
N VAL A 67 17.50 -10.86 39.91
CA VAL A 67 18.01 -12.16 40.39
C VAL A 67 18.35 -12.06 41.86
#